data_AF-A0A919S5E5-F1
#
_entry.id   AF-A0A919S5E5-F1
#
_cell.length_a   1.000
_cell.length_b   1.000
_cell.length_c   1.000
_cell.angle_alpha   90.00
_cell.angle_beta   90.00
_cell.angle_gamma   90.00
#
_symmetry.space_group_name_H-M   'P 1'
#
loop_
_entity.id
_entity.type
_entity.pdbx_description
1 polymer ?
#
loop_
_entity_poly.entity_id
_entity_poly.type
_entity_poly.pdbx_seq_one_letter_code
_entity_poly.pdbx_strand_id
1 'polypeptide(L)'
;MSEADSEVNAAQSAQDGAEEAPSRGVLLAAVGIVWTATMLWSARATITGRASAEMEVTSTAYAMPGAVSASLVTGAAVALAVLAFLTRGGRTPGVTVRFIIATGTGLAVGLLGALSIITINTEGWLYAVVGGTVAAAATIGGALAGFRYRRVTAAVCWGAVAVFVVGFVLNVLQDMLLPALGSGDSAASRTSAAGWFGLVQSVLSGVAGALVAYRVLRRARRRTAGPDLPWPLYALAGAGPGLLLVIGEGLTRTAGSRVLELAGKVSELELTVQQMLSGSRLNNGLIVLFVGAFAAIIAVGRTLGPATAAAELAPASPAAAPRQADPDEIERAARDERPADPDESEPAGSEPAARADEPQTVPSRHDD
;
A
#
# COMPACT_ATOMS: atom_id res chain seq x y z
N MET A 1 -25.93 3.70 40.74
CA MET A 1 -25.39 4.37 39.55
C MET A 1 -26.54 5.14 38.94
N SER A 2 -26.48 6.46 39.03
CA SER A 2 -27.51 7.35 38.50
C SER A 2 -27.46 7.31 36.97
N GLU A 3 -28.58 7.50 36.30
CA GLU A 3 -28.67 7.62 34.83
C GLU A 3 -27.71 8.71 34.30
N ALA A 4 -27.49 9.75 35.09
CA ALA A 4 -26.50 10.80 34.85
C ALA A 4 -25.04 10.28 34.82
N ASP A 5 -24.69 9.27 35.63
CA ASP A 5 -23.33 8.69 35.64
C ASP A 5 -23.07 7.84 34.38
N SER A 6 -24.14 7.35 33.74
CA SER A 6 -24.09 6.57 32.50
C SER A 6 -23.92 7.48 31.28
N GLU A 7 -24.61 8.62 31.24
CA GLU A 7 -24.46 9.60 30.16
C GLU A 7 -23.09 10.28 30.17
N VAL A 8 -22.58 10.62 31.36
CA VAL A 8 -21.24 11.20 31.51
C VAL A 8 -20.16 10.23 31.03
N ASN A 9 -20.25 8.94 31.39
CA ASN A 9 -19.31 7.92 30.90
C ASN A 9 -19.39 7.69 29.38
N ALA A 10 -20.59 7.74 28.80
CA ALA A 10 -20.77 7.62 27.34
C ALA A 10 -20.19 8.82 26.60
N ALA A 11 -20.37 10.04 27.09
CA ALA A 11 -19.81 11.26 26.51
C ALA A 11 -18.27 11.28 26.61
N GLN A 12 -17.71 10.88 27.76
CA GLN A 12 -16.26 10.77 27.97
C GLN A 12 -15.64 9.69 27.07
N SER A 13 -16.28 8.53 26.94
CA SER A 13 -15.83 7.44 26.05
C SER A 13 -15.88 7.85 24.56
N ALA A 14 -16.84 8.70 24.18
CA ALA A 14 -16.93 9.24 22.82
C ALA A 14 -15.87 10.33 22.54
N GLN A 15 -15.55 11.16 23.53
CA GLN A 15 -14.49 12.16 23.43
C GLN A 15 -13.09 11.53 23.40
N ASP A 16 -12.79 10.57 24.28
CA ASP A 16 -11.52 9.81 24.26
C ASP A 16 -11.34 9.02 22.95
N GLY A 17 -12.43 8.46 22.42
CA GLY A 17 -12.42 7.78 21.12
C GLY A 17 -12.15 8.69 19.93
N ALA A 18 -12.55 9.97 20.00
CA ALA A 18 -12.38 10.96 18.94
C ALA A 18 -10.98 11.61 18.96
N GLU A 19 -10.38 11.79 20.14
CA GLU A 19 -9.04 12.37 20.29
C GLU A 19 -7.90 11.40 19.93
N GLU A 20 -8.10 10.07 20.07
CA GLU A 20 -7.06 9.08 19.77
C GLU A 20 -6.88 8.73 18.28
N ALA A 21 -7.89 8.94 17.42
CA ALA A 21 -7.88 8.53 16.01
C ALA A 21 -6.86 9.27 15.10
N PRO A 22 -6.55 10.56 15.28
CA PRO A 22 -5.59 11.32 14.47
C PRO A 22 -4.11 11.00 14.76
N SER A 23 -3.80 10.58 15.99
CA SER A 23 -2.43 10.45 16.51
C SER A 23 -1.56 9.47 15.71
N ARG A 24 -2.15 8.38 15.21
CA ARG A 24 -1.40 7.28 14.56
C ARG A 24 -0.94 7.60 13.15
N GLY A 25 -1.68 8.42 12.41
CA GLY A 25 -1.27 8.87 11.08
C GLY A 25 -0.07 9.80 11.16
N VAL A 26 -0.11 10.74 12.11
CA VAL A 26 0.99 11.66 12.39
C VAL A 26 2.22 10.91 12.91
N LEU A 27 2.04 9.95 13.82
CA LEU A 27 3.15 9.12 14.31
C LEU A 27 3.82 8.35 13.17
N LEU A 28 3.04 7.72 12.28
CA LEU A 28 3.59 7.00 11.13
C LEU A 28 4.35 7.95 10.19
N ALA A 29 3.82 9.15 9.93
CA ALA A 29 4.49 10.17 9.14
C ALA A 29 5.81 10.62 9.80
N ALA A 30 5.80 10.87 11.11
CA ALA A 30 7.00 11.24 11.86
C ALA A 30 8.06 10.14 11.82
N VAL A 31 7.67 8.88 12.05
CA VAL A 31 8.57 7.71 11.95
C VAL A 31 9.14 7.59 10.53
N GLY A 32 8.32 7.75 9.50
CA GLY A 32 8.78 7.75 8.11
C GLY A 32 9.78 8.87 7.82
N ILE A 33 9.48 10.10 8.24
CA ILE A 33 10.36 11.26 8.06
C ILE A 33 11.72 11.01 8.74
N VAL A 34 11.72 10.56 9.99
CA VAL A 34 12.95 10.23 10.73
C VAL A 34 13.72 9.14 9.99
N TRP A 35 13.05 8.06 9.58
CA TRP A 35 13.69 6.96 8.86
C TRP A 35 14.32 7.41 7.53
N THR A 36 13.58 8.18 6.72
CA THR A 36 14.09 8.71 5.45
C THR A 36 15.23 9.69 5.68
N ALA A 37 15.11 10.59 6.64
CA ALA A 37 16.18 11.54 6.98
C ALA A 37 17.45 10.80 7.42
N THR A 38 17.34 9.76 8.25
CA THR A 38 18.47 8.92 8.65
C THR A 38 19.10 8.22 7.44
N MET A 39 18.30 7.66 6.52
CA MET A 39 18.81 7.00 5.32
C MET A 39 19.51 7.96 4.36
N LEU A 40 18.93 9.15 4.13
CA LEU A 40 19.52 10.18 3.28
C LEU A 40 20.79 10.76 3.90
N TRP A 41 20.82 10.97 5.22
CA TRP A 41 22.04 11.34 5.94
C TRP A 41 23.11 10.27 5.78
N SER A 42 22.77 9.00 6.03
CA SER A 42 23.71 7.88 5.91
C SER A 42 24.27 7.78 4.50
N ALA A 43 23.42 7.92 3.48
CA ALA A 43 23.85 7.95 2.08
C ALA A 43 24.81 9.11 1.82
N ARG A 44 24.44 10.33 2.24
CA ARG A 44 25.28 11.53 2.09
C ARG A 44 26.65 11.36 2.74
N ALA A 45 26.70 10.92 4.00
CA ALA A 45 27.95 10.72 4.73
C ALA A 45 28.85 9.68 4.04
N THR A 46 28.24 8.62 3.49
CA THR A 46 28.98 7.57 2.77
C THR A 46 29.57 8.10 1.46
N ILE A 47 28.82 8.94 0.75
CA ILE A 47 29.20 9.54 -0.54
C ILE A 47 30.32 10.58 -0.35
N THR A 48 30.14 11.54 0.55
CA THR A 48 31.08 12.66 0.75
C THR A 48 32.40 12.25 1.42
N GLY A 49 32.46 11.04 2.01
CA GLY A 49 33.65 10.53 2.68
C GLY A 49 34.67 9.84 1.78
N ARG A 50 34.49 9.82 0.45
CA ARG A 50 35.32 9.03 -0.48
C ARG A 50 36.30 9.89 -1.29
N ALA A 51 37.47 9.31 -1.57
CA ALA A 51 38.57 9.97 -2.26
C ALA A 51 38.55 9.84 -3.79
N SER A 52 37.68 9.01 -4.37
CA SER A 52 37.59 8.80 -5.83
C SER A 52 36.13 8.67 -6.30
N ALA A 53 35.88 9.12 -7.53
CA ALA A 53 34.55 9.09 -8.16
C ALA A 53 33.99 7.65 -8.35
N GLU A 54 34.87 6.66 -8.58
CA GLU A 54 34.45 5.26 -8.69
C GLU A 54 33.91 4.72 -7.36
N MET A 55 34.60 5.02 -6.24
CA MET A 55 34.12 4.65 -4.91
C MET A 55 32.82 5.37 -4.53
N GLU A 56 32.63 6.58 -5.03
CA GLU A 56 31.40 7.36 -4.87
C GLU A 56 30.19 6.68 -5.52
N VAL A 57 30.36 6.20 -6.77
CA VAL A 57 29.31 5.48 -7.50
C VAL A 57 28.95 4.17 -6.81
N THR A 58 29.95 3.35 -6.46
CA THR A 58 29.72 2.07 -5.78
C THR A 58 29.03 2.27 -4.42
N SER A 59 29.50 3.22 -3.61
CA SER A 59 28.88 3.49 -2.30
C SER A 59 27.45 4.05 -2.39
N THR A 60 27.18 4.88 -3.40
CA THR A 60 25.82 5.34 -3.72
C THR A 60 24.90 4.17 -4.03
N ALA A 61 25.35 3.22 -4.85
CA ALA A 61 24.58 2.04 -5.21
C ALA A 61 24.21 1.17 -3.99
N TYR A 62 25.09 1.10 -2.99
CA TYR A 62 24.81 0.38 -1.73
C TYR A 62 23.85 1.12 -0.80
N ALA A 63 23.90 2.45 -0.76
CA ALA A 63 23.06 3.24 0.14
C ALA A 63 21.64 3.49 -0.40
N MET A 64 21.45 3.49 -1.72
CA MET A 64 20.17 3.82 -2.36
C MET A 64 18.98 2.94 -1.98
N PRO A 65 19.08 1.58 -1.94
CA PRO A 65 17.91 0.73 -1.71
C PRO A 65 17.16 1.07 -0.42
N GLY A 66 17.90 1.39 0.65
CA GLY A 66 17.33 1.81 1.94
C GLY A 66 16.62 3.16 1.86
N ALA A 67 17.24 4.15 1.21
CA ALA A 67 16.67 5.48 1.03
C ALA A 67 15.41 5.45 0.15
N VAL A 68 15.40 4.67 -0.93
CA VAL A 68 14.25 4.50 -1.82
C VAL A 68 13.07 3.86 -1.07
N SER A 69 13.32 2.79 -0.32
CA SER A 69 12.29 2.11 0.47
C SER A 69 11.71 3.01 1.56
N ALA A 70 12.57 3.75 2.28
CA ALA A 70 12.13 4.71 3.29
C ALA A 70 11.30 5.84 2.67
N SER A 71 11.70 6.34 1.49
CA SER A 71 10.99 7.40 0.77
C SER A 71 9.61 6.97 0.30
N LEU A 72 9.46 5.74 -0.23
CA LEU A 72 8.16 5.13 -0.56
C LEU A 72 7.22 5.14 0.65
N VAL A 73 7.69 4.63 1.79
CA VAL A 73 6.87 4.54 3.01
C VAL A 73 6.53 5.94 3.54
N THR A 74 7.47 6.87 3.48
CA THR A 74 7.30 8.24 3.99
C THR A 74 6.33 9.04 3.15
N GLY A 75 6.44 8.96 1.81
CA GLY A 75 5.48 9.57 0.91
C GLY A 75 4.06 9.10 1.17
N ALA A 76 3.87 7.78 1.36
CA ALA A 76 2.57 7.21 1.72
C ALA A 76 2.08 7.69 3.09
N ALA A 77 2.95 7.67 4.11
CA ALA A 77 2.62 8.05 5.48
C ALA A 77 2.22 9.53 5.59
N VAL A 78 3.00 10.43 4.99
CA VAL A 78 2.72 11.87 5.00
C VAL A 78 1.46 12.18 4.20
N ALA A 79 1.26 11.55 3.04
CA ALA A 79 0.02 11.69 2.27
C ALA A 79 -1.21 11.22 3.07
N LEU A 80 -1.13 10.10 3.80
CA LEU A 80 -2.20 9.64 4.68
C LEU A 80 -2.49 10.63 5.81
N ALA A 81 -1.46 11.25 6.39
CA ALA A 81 -1.59 12.27 7.45
C ALA A 81 -2.23 13.56 6.92
N VAL A 82 -1.78 14.06 5.77
CA VAL A 82 -2.36 15.24 5.09
C VAL A 82 -3.82 14.99 4.73
N LEU A 83 -4.13 13.84 4.13
CA LEU A 83 -5.52 13.47 3.83
C LEU A 83 -6.36 13.38 5.11
N ALA A 84 -5.82 12.88 6.22
CA ALA A 84 -6.56 12.80 7.49
C ALA A 84 -6.87 14.19 8.04
N PHE A 85 -5.88 15.08 7.98
CA PHE A 85 -6.01 16.48 8.37
C PHE A 85 -7.07 17.22 7.55
N LEU A 86 -7.03 17.11 6.22
CA LEU A 86 -7.98 17.78 5.32
C LEU A 86 -9.41 17.25 5.44
N THR A 87 -9.59 15.96 5.75
CA THR A 87 -10.92 15.37 5.93
C THR A 87 -11.52 15.58 7.32
N ARG A 88 -10.81 16.25 8.23
CA ARG A 88 -11.23 16.40 9.63
C ARG A 88 -12.55 17.18 9.79
N GLY A 89 -12.88 18.04 8.83
CA GLY A 89 -14.13 18.80 8.77
C GLY A 89 -15.32 18.07 8.14
N GLY A 90 -15.29 16.73 8.04
CA GLY A 90 -16.42 15.93 7.54
C GLY A 90 -16.60 15.88 6.02
N ARG A 91 -15.82 16.66 5.25
CA ARG A 91 -15.85 16.62 3.79
C ARG A 91 -14.97 15.49 3.26
N THR A 92 -15.57 14.49 2.61
CA THR A 92 -14.82 13.46 1.90
C THR A 92 -14.50 13.95 0.48
N PRO A 93 -13.22 14.21 0.14
CA PRO A 93 -12.87 14.59 -1.22
C PRO A 93 -13.21 13.46 -2.19
N GLY A 94 -13.63 13.84 -3.40
CA GLY A 94 -13.82 12.89 -4.49
C GLY A 94 -12.54 12.09 -4.80
N VAL A 95 -12.69 10.95 -5.46
CA VAL A 95 -11.58 10.01 -5.73
C VAL A 95 -10.41 10.71 -6.44
N THR A 96 -10.71 11.51 -7.46
CA THR A 96 -9.70 12.26 -8.23
C THR A 96 -8.94 13.26 -7.36
N VAL A 97 -9.65 14.09 -6.59
CA VAL A 97 -9.04 15.09 -5.70
C VAL A 97 -8.18 14.42 -4.64
N ARG A 98 -8.65 13.31 -4.06
CA ARG A 98 -7.88 12.53 -3.09
C ARG A 98 -6.58 12.02 -3.69
N PHE A 99 -6.62 11.49 -4.91
CA PHE A 99 -5.43 10.98 -5.59
C PHE A 99 -4.44 12.11 -5.92
N ILE A 100 -4.93 13.25 -6.42
CA ILE A 100 -4.10 14.43 -6.69
C ILE A 100 -3.40 14.92 -5.41
N ILE A 101 -4.14 15.07 -4.31
CA ILE A 101 -3.56 15.49 -3.02
C ILE A 101 -2.51 14.48 -2.55
N ALA A 102 -2.80 13.18 -2.62
CA ALA A 102 -1.90 12.14 -2.13
C ALA A 102 -0.60 12.09 -2.95
N THR A 103 -0.71 12.07 -4.28
CA THR A 103 0.43 12.09 -5.20
C THR A 103 1.23 13.40 -5.07
N GLY A 104 0.55 14.54 -5.00
CA GLY A 104 1.19 15.84 -4.81
C GLY A 104 1.93 15.96 -3.48
N THR A 105 1.37 15.39 -2.41
CA THR A 105 2.06 15.31 -1.10
C THR A 105 3.30 14.45 -1.18
N GLY A 106 3.21 13.27 -1.82
CA GLY A 106 4.35 12.40 -2.06
C GLY A 106 5.46 13.07 -2.88
N LEU A 107 5.07 13.80 -3.93
CA LEU A 107 6.00 14.59 -4.75
C LEU A 107 6.68 15.68 -3.94
N ALA A 108 5.94 16.46 -3.14
CA ALA A 108 6.52 17.51 -2.31
C ALA A 108 7.54 16.95 -1.30
N VAL A 109 7.19 15.86 -0.61
CA VAL A 109 8.12 15.15 0.28
C VAL A 109 9.35 14.64 -0.48
N GLY A 110 9.13 14.08 -1.66
CA GLY A 110 10.18 13.59 -2.55
C GLY A 110 11.15 14.67 -3.00
N LEU A 111 10.64 15.84 -3.40
CA LEU A 111 11.45 16.99 -3.80
C LEU A 111 12.26 17.54 -2.63
N LEU A 112 11.68 17.59 -1.42
CA LEU A 112 12.43 17.95 -0.21
C LEU A 112 13.56 16.95 0.09
N GLY A 113 13.30 15.65 -0.06
CA GLY A 113 14.33 14.61 0.04
C GLY A 113 15.41 14.75 -1.03
N ALA A 114 15.03 15.00 -2.28
CA ALA A 114 15.95 15.19 -3.40
C ALA A 114 16.87 16.40 -3.20
N LEU A 115 16.33 17.52 -2.70
CA LEU A 115 17.12 18.72 -2.38
C LEU A 115 18.24 18.43 -1.38
N SER A 116 18.00 17.54 -0.41
CA SER A 116 19.03 17.15 0.57
C SER A 116 20.23 16.41 -0.05
N ILE A 117 20.03 15.75 -1.20
CA ILE A 117 21.06 15.04 -1.96
C ILE A 117 21.71 15.96 -3.00
N ILE A 118 20.91 16.69 -3.77
CA ILE A 118 21.42 17.54 -4.87
C ILE A 118 22.32 18.67 -4.34
N THR A 119 22.05 19.16 -3.11
CA THR A 119 22.89 20.16 -2.46
C THR A 119 24.26 19.66 -2.02
N ILE A 120 24.58 18.36 -2.18
CA ILE A 120 25.92 17.82 -1.97
C ILE A 120 26.88 18.32 -3.06
N ASN A 121 26.45 18.26 -4.32
CA ASN A 121 27.18 18.78 -5.46
C ASN A 121 26.21 19.08 -6.61
N THR A 122 26.13 20.34 -7.01
CA THR A 122 25.22 20.81 -8.07
C THR A 122 25.71 20.49 -9.48
N GLU A 123 26.98 20.11 -9.64
CA GLU A 123 27.60 19.83 -10.94
C GLU A 123 27.52 18.34 -11.32
N GLY A 124 27.14 17.46 -10.39
CA GLY A 124 27.12 16.01 -10.60
C GLY A 124 25.75 15.45 -10.99
N TRP A 125 25.61 14.97 -12.24
CA TRP A 125 24.42 14.22 -12.72
C TRP A 125 24.10 12.99 -11.84
N LEU A 126 25.14 12.40 -11.24
CA LEU A 126 25.15 11.62 -9.98
C LEU A 126 23.92 11.84 -9.10
N TYR A 127 23.96 12.99 -8.45
CA TYR A 127 23.05 13.40 -7.39
C TYR A 127 21.66 13.71 -7.92
N ALA A 128 21.55 14.16 -9.18
CA ALA A 128 20.27 14.38 -9.83
C ALA A 128 19.50 13.07 -10.07
N VAL A 129 20.18 12.00 -10.50
CA VAL A 129 19.54 10.68 -10.68
C VAL A 129 19.11 10.09 -9.34
N VAL A 130 19.98 10.15 -8.33
CA VAL A 130 19.66 9.65 -6.98
C VAL A 130 18.49 10.45 -6.36
N GLY A 131 18.58 11.78 -6.41
CA GLY A 131 17.51 12.67 -5.93
C GLY A 131 16.19 12.45 -6.68
N GLY A 132 16.25 12.30 -8.01
CA GLY A 132 15.08 11.97 -8.83
C GLY A 132 14.46 10.62 -8.46
N THR A 133 15.27 9.61 -8.13
CA THR A 133 14.81 8.30 -7.70
C THR A 133 14.10 8.37 -6.34
N VAL A 134 14.67 9.12 -5.39
CA VAL A 134 14.05 9.42 -4.09
C VAL A 134 12.71 10.15 -4.28
N ALA A 135 12.66 11.14 -5.18
CA ALA A 135 11.44 11.88 -5.48
C ALA A 135 10.36 10.99 -6.11
N ALA A 136 10.73 10.15 -7.08
CA ALA A 136 9.84 9.18 -7.71
C ALA A 136 9.30 8.17 -6.70
N ALA A 137 10.17 7.65 -5.83
CA ALA A 137 9.81 6.74 -4.75
C ALA A 137 8.75 7.34 -3.80
N ALA A 138 9.00 8.55 -3.28
CA ALA A 138 8.04 9.23 -2.42
C ALA A 138 6.72 9.56 -3.14
N THR A 139 6.78 9.91 -4.42
CA THR A 139 5.59 10.17 -5.25
C THR A 139 4.73 8.92 -5.41
N ILE A 140 5.34 7.77 -5.72
CA ILE A 140 4.66 6.48 -5.82
C ILE A 140 4.04 6.12 -4.47
N GLY A 141 4.78 6.28 -3.38
CA GLY A 141 4.28 6.12 -2.02
C GLY A 141 3.02 6.96 -1.76
N GLY A 142 3.08 8.25 -2.08
CA GLY A 142 1.94 9.16 -1.98
C GLY A 142 0.75 8.70 -2.82
N ALA A 143 0.97 8.24 -4.06
CA ALA A 143 -0.09 7.72 -4.91
C ALA A 143 -0.80 6.48 -4.28
N LEU A 144 -0.05 5.58 -3.63
CA LEU A 144 -0.63 4.42 -2.91
C LEU A 144 -1.54 4.84 -1.74
N ALA A 145 -1.31 6.00 -1.12
CA ALA A 145 -2.19 6.56 -0.10
C ALA A 145 -3.51 7.10 -0.67
N GLY A 146 -3.56 7.38 -1.98
CA GLY A 146 -4.75 7.81 -2.70
C GLY A 146 -5.79 6.70 -2.92
N PHE A 147 -5.45 5.43 -2.65
CA PHE A 147 -6.37 4.31 -2.78
C PHE A 147 -7.52 4.34 -1.75
N ARG A 148 -8.62 3.63 -2.09
CA ARG A 148 -9.86 3.62 -1.29
C ARG A 148 -9.65 3.06 0.12
N TYR A 149 -8.74 2.09 0.27
CA TYR A 149 -8.53 1.37 1.53
C TYR A 149 -7.37 1.96 2.36
N ARG A 150 -7.51 3.19 2.83
CA ARG A 150 -6.48 3.91 3.63
C ARG A 150 -5.92 3.10 4.81
N ARG A 151 -6.77 2.28 5.45
CA ARG A 151 -6.37 1.39 6.57
C ARG A 151 -5.39 0.32 6.13
N VAL A 152 -5.56 -0.23 4.92
CA VAL A 152 -4.65 -1.21 4.34
C VAL A 152 -3.32 -0.55 4.05
N THR A 153 -3.32 0.63 3.39
CA THR A 153 -2.07 1.37 3.12
C THR A 153 -1.31 1.71 4.41
N ALA A 154 -2.01 2.16 5.46
CA ALA A 154 -1.39 2.42 6.76
C ALA A 154 -0.80 1.15 7.40
N ALA A 155 -1.51 0.02 7.31
CA ALA A 155 -1.03 -1.28 7.81
C ALA A 155 0.21 -1.76 7.04
N VAL A 156 0.24 -1.57 5.72
CA VAL A 156 1.40 -1.86 4.87
C VAL A 156 2.61 -1.01 5.29
N CYS A 157 2.42 0.28 5.53
CA CYS A 157 3.51 1.17 5.97
C CYS A 157 4.07 0.75 7.34
N TRP A 158 3.21 0.44 8.31
CA TRP A 158 3.65 -0.09 9.61
C TRP A 158 4.35 -1.45 9.48
N GLY A 159 3.87 -2.32 8.59
CA GLY A 159 4.54 -3.58 8.27
C GLY A 159 5.93 -3.37 7.65
N ALA A 160 6.10 -2.36 6.79
CA ALA A 160 7.39 -2.00 6.20
C ALA A 160 8.37 -1.46 7.25
N VAL A 161 7.89 -0.65 8.20
CA VAL A 161 8.70 -0.23 9.37
C VAL A 161 9.14 -1.44 10.18
N ALA A 162 8.26 -2.43 10.40
CA ALA A 162 8.61 -3.65 11.13
C ALA A 162 9.66 -4.48 10.38
N VAL A 163 9.52 -4.64 9.07
CA VAL A 163 10.52 -5.30 8.20
C VAL A 163 11.87 -4.60 8.31
N PHE A 164 11.89 -3.27 8.28
CA PHE A 164 13.12 -2.50 8.48
C PHE A 164 13.74 -2.74 9.85
N VAL A 165 12.95 -2.66 10.94
CA VAL A 165 13.45 -2.86 12.30
C VAL A 165 14.02 -4.27 12.48
N VAL A 166 13.33 -5.31 12.01
CA VAL A 166 13.82 -6.70 12.08
C VAL A 166 15.11 -6.84 11.27
N GLY A 167 15.14 -6.33 10.04
CA GLY A 167 16.33 -6.34 9.21
C GLY A 167 17.50 -5.63 9.88
N PHE A 168 17.28 -4.44 10.45
CA PHE A 168 18.29 -3.68 11.16
C PHE A 168 18.87 -4.46 12.36
N VAL A 169 18.00 -5.01 13.22
CA VAL A 169 18.43 -5.81 14.38
C VAL A 169 19.24 -7.03 13.94
N LEU A 170 18.81 -7.75 12.90
CA LEU A 170 19.54 -8.91 12.41
C LEU A 170 20.88 -8.54 11.78
N ASN A 171 20.98 -7.39 11.09
CA ASN A 171 22.25 -6.88 10.59
C ASN A 171 23.22 -6.52 11.73
N VAL A 172 22.73 -5.92 12.82
CA VAL A 172 23.57 -5.66 14.01
C VAL A 172 24.10 -6.96 14.63
N LEU A 173 23.32 -8.05 14.55
CA LEU A 173 23.69 -9.36 15.06
C LEU A 173 24.41 -10.25 14.02
N GLN A 174 24.71 -9.73 12.83
CA GLN A 174 25.22 -10.51 11.71
C GLN A 174 26.53 -11.24 12.06
N ASP A 175 27.46 -10.55 12.73
CA ASP A 175 28.76 -11.13 13.11
C ASP A 175 28.61 -12.31 14.10
N MET A 176 27.53 -12.32 14.89
CA MET A 176 27.22 -13.44 15.79
C MET A 176 26.47 -14.57 15.08
N LEU A 177 25.64 -14.23 14.09
CA LEU A 177 24.79 -15.18 13.38
C LEU A 177 25.54 -15.92 12.27
N LEU A 178 26.47 -15.27 11.56
CA LEU A 178 27.21 -15.88 10.46
C LEU A 178 28.00 -17.14 10.90
N PRO A 179 28.74 -17.14 12.03
CA PRO A 179 29.40 -18.35 12.52
C PRO A 179 28.40 -19.47 12.83
N ALA A 180 27.25 -19.13 13.43
CA ALA A 180 26.19 -20.09 13.74
C ALA A 180 25.52 -20.67 12.47
N LEU A 181 25.54 -19.91 11.37
CA LEU A 181 25.09 -20.34 10.05
C LEU A 181 26.20 -21.05 9.24
N GLY A 182 27.35 -21.30 9.86
CA GLY A 182 28.43 -22.08 9.28
C GLY A 182 29.43 -21.28 8.45
N SER A 183 29.68 -19.99 8.77
CA SER A 183 30.77 -19.23 8.15
C SER A 183 32.14 -19.68 8.70
N GLY A 184 32.86 -20.49 7.95
CA GLY A 184 34.26 -20.85 8.17
C GLY A 184 35.22 -20.02 7.32
N ASP A 185 36.47 -20.48 7.20
CA ASP A 185 37.55 -19.69 6.59
C ASP A 185 37.48 -19.58 5.06
N SER A 186 36.78 -20.52 4.41
CA SER A 186 36.69 -20.55 2.95
C SER A 186 35.70 -19.50 2.41
N ALA A 187 35.98 -18.96 1.22
CA ALA A 187 35.07 -18.03 0.54
C ALA A 187 33.70 -18.67 0.28
N ALA A 188 33.67 -19.93 -0.14
CA ALA A 188 32.43 -20.68 -0.41
C ALA A 188 31.53 -20.80 0.83
N SER A 189 32.13 -21.07 1.99
CA SER A 189 31.41 -21.18 3.26
C SER A 189 30.82 -19.83 3.70
N ARG A 190 31.58 -18.72 3.56
CA ARG A 190 31.07 -17.36 3.82
C ARG A 190 29.92 -16.97 2.90
N THR A 191 30.02 -17.28 1.61
CA THR A 191 28.94 -17.02 0.64
C THR A 191 27.68 -17.82 0.96
N SER A 192 27.82 -19.11 1.33
CA SER A 192 26.69 -19.94 1.73
C SER A 192 26.01 -19.43 3.00
N ALA A 193 26.79 -19.09 4.03
CA ALA A 193 26.28 -18.54 5.28
C ALA A 193 25.55 -17.20 5.05
N ALA A 194 26.08 -16.32 4.19
CA ALA A 194 25.41 -15.08 3.81
C ALA A 194 24.08 -15.33 3.08
N GLY A 195 24.01 -16.36 2.22
CA GLY A 195 22.77 -16.78 1.57
C GLY A 195 21.70 -17.25 2.59
N TRP A 196 22.10 -18.09 3.54
CA TRP A 196 21.22 -18.54 4.63
C TRP A 196 20.77 -17.38 5.52
N PHE A 197 21.68 -16.46 5.85
CA PHE A 197 21.37 -15.26 6.62
C PHE A 197 20.30 -14.42 5.91
N GLY A 198 20.47 -14.16 4.61
CA GLY A 198 19.50 -13.44 3.80
C GLY A 198 18.11 -14.10 3.81
N LEU A 199 18.06 -15.43 3.67
CA LEU A 199 16.81 -16.19 3.72
C LEU A 199 16.13 -16.07 5.09
N VAL A 200 16.86 -16.32 6.19
CA VAL A 200 16.33 -16.21 7.56
C VAL A 200 15.83 -14.81 7.84
N GLN A 201 16.62 -13.79 7.47
CA GLN A 201 16.25 -12.39 7.63
C GLN A 201 14.95 -12.06 6.89
N SER A 202 14.83 -12.48 5.63
CA SER A 202 13.62 -12.22 4.84
C SER A 202 12.39 -12.94 5.37
N VAL A 203 12.51 -14.19 5.81
CA VAL A 203 11.41 -14.95 6.42
C VAL A 203 10.94 -14.27 7.70
N LEU A 204 11.86 -13.96 8.62
CA LEU A 204 11.53 -13.31 9.89
C LEU A 204 10.93 -11.92 9.68
N SER A 205 11.46 -11.16 8.73
CA SER A 205 10.94 -9.84 8.38
C SER A 205 9.53 -9.94 7.78
N GLY A 206 9.28 -10.90 6.88
CA GLY A 206 7.95 -11.15 6.30
C GLY A 206 6.91 -11.49 7.36
N VAL A 207 7.24 -12.39 8.29
CA VAL A 207 6.36 -12.74 9.41
C VAL A 207 6.10 -11.52 10.30
N ALA A 208 7.15 -10.79 10.70
CA ALA A 208 7.02 -9.61 11.56
C ALA A 208 6.15 -8.53 10.91
N GLY A 209 6.41 -8.22 9.64
CA GLY A 209 5.64 -7.27 8.84
C GLY A 209 4.16 -7.64 8.77
N ALA A 210 3.85 -8.91 8.49
CA ALA A 210 2.48 -9.39 8.44
C ALA A 210 1.77 -9.34 9.79
N LEU A 211 2.43 -9.73 10.88
CA LEU A 211 1.86 -9.68 12.23
C LEU A 211 1.56 -8.24 12.66
N VAL A 212 2.44 -7.29 12.33
CA VAL A 212 2.21 -5.86 12.60
C VAL A 212 1.05 -5.34 11.75
N ALA A 213 1.03 -5.60 10.45
CA ALA A 213 -0.05 -5.18 9.55
C ALA A 213 -1.41 -5.73 10.02
N TYR A 214 -1.46 -7.02 10.35
CA TYR A 214 -2.64 -7.70 10.90
C TYR A 214 -3.11 -7.05 12.21
N ARG A 215 -2.20 -6.77 13.16
CA ARG A 215 -2.56 -6.12 14.42
C ARG A 215 -3.07 -4.69 14.22
N VAL A 216 -2.49 -3.94 13.28
CA VAL A 216 -2.97 -2.59 12.93
C VAL A 216 -4.39 -2.64 12.40
N LEU A 217 -4.69 -3.53 11.45
CA LEU A 217 -6.03 -3.71 10.91
C LEU A 217 -7.03 -4.17 11.98
N ARG A 218 -6.65 -5.15 12.81
CA ARG A 218 -7.54 -5.69 13.85
C ARG A 218 -7.82 -4.68 14.97
N ARG A 219 -6.84 -3.86 15.35
CA ARG A 219 -7.06 -2.75 16.30
C ARG A 219 -7.98 -1.67 15.69
N ALA A 220 -7.83 -1.36 14.40
CA ALA A 220 -8.70 -0.40 13.73
C ALA A 220 -10.15 -0.90 13.63
N ARG A 221 -10.35 -2.21 13.42
CA ARG A 221 -11.67 -2.85 13.47
C ARG A 221 -12.34 -2.65 14.83
N ARG A 222 -11.66 -2.92 15.94
CA ARG A 222 -12.24 -2.80 17.30
C ARG A 222 -12.76 -1.40 17.63
N ARG A 223 -12.22 -0.36 16.99
CA ARG A 223 -12.59 1.04 17.25
C ARG A 223 -13.71 1.57 16.37
N THR A 224 -14.02 0.89 15.26
CA THR A 224 -15.04 1.36 14.32
C THR A 224 -16.14 0.32 14.26
N ALA A 225 -17.38 0.70 14.55
CA ALA A 225 -18.56 -0.15 14.37
C ALA A 225 -18.93 -0.39 12.88
N GLY A 226 -17.93 -0.44 12.00
CA GLY A 226 -18.10 -0.58 10.55
C GLY A 226 -17.96 -2.04 10.07
N PRO A 227 -18.33 -2.30 8.81
CA PRO A 227 -18.20 -3.62 8.20
C PRO A 227 -16.74 -4.11 8.21
N ASP A 228 -16.54 -5.42 8.41
CA ASP A 228 -15.21 -6.02 8.42
C ASP A 228 -14.55 -5.92 7.04
N LEU A 229 -13.22 -5.89 7.01
CA LEU A 229 -12.48 -5.96 5.76
C LEU A 229 -12.62 -7.36 5.16
N PRO A 230 -12.84 -7.47 3.84
CA PRO A 230 -12.80 -8.78 3.18
C PRO A 230 -11.39 -9.39 3.37
N TRP A 231 -11.36 -10.72 3.56
CA TRP A 231 -10.14 -11.46 3.87
C TRP A 231 -8.95 -11.22 2.90
N PRO A 232 -9.13 -10.98 1.58
CA PRO A 232 -7.99 -10.75 0.68
C PRO A 232 -7.22 -9.48 1.02
N LEU A 233 -7.87 -8.49 1.64
CA LEU A 233 -7.20 -7.24 2.03
C LEU A 233 -6.25 -7.44 3.22
N TYR A 234 -6.47 -8.45 4.06
CA TYR A 234 -5.50 -8.82 5.10
C TYR A 234 -4.27 -9.49 4.47
N ALA A 235 -4.46 -10.39 3.49
CA ALA A 235 -3.36 -10.99 2.74
C ALA A 235 -2.55 -9.92 1.99
N LEU A 236 -3.23 -8.97 1.32
CA LEU A 236 -2.61 -7.83 0.65
C LEU A 236 -1.83 -6.94 1.64
N ALA A 237 -2.39 -6.68 2.83
CA ALA A 237 -1.69 -5.91 3.86
C ALA A 237 -0.42 -6.63 4.36
N GLY A 238 -0.48 -7.95 4.50
CA GLY A 238 0.69 -8.77 4.85
C GLY A 238 1.75 -8.84 3.76
N ALA A 239 1.33 -8.91 2.49
CA ALA A 239 2.22 -8.90 1.33
C ALA A 239 2.83 -7.51 1.04
N GLY A 240 2.14 -6.45 1.45
CA GLY A 240 2.46 -5.07 1.08
C GLY A 240 3.89 -4.61 1.39
N PRO A 241 4.48 -4.91 2.56
CA PRO A 241 5.89 -4.60 2.81
C PRO A 241 6.83 -5.18 1.77
N GLY A 242 6.64 -6.45 1.38
CA GLY A 242 7.43 -7.09 0.34
C GLY A 242 7.18 -6.49 -1.04
N LEU A 243 5.94 -6.10 -1.34
CA LEU A 243 5.61 -5.38 -2.59
C LEU A 243 6.34 -4.03 -2.66
N LEU A 244 6.41 -3.29 -1.56
CA LEU A 244 7.17 -2.04 -1.50
C LEU A 244 8.68 -2.26 -1.74
N LEU A 245 9.25 -3.34 -1.20
CA LEU A 245 10.66 -3.70 -1.46
C LEU A 245 10.89 -4.04 -2.93
N VAL A 246 9.98 -4.78 -3.57
CA VAL A 246 10.07 -5.12 -5.00
C VAL A 246 9.98 -3.87 -5.87
N ILE A 247 9.05 -2.95 -5.56
CA ILE A 247 8.94 -1.66 -6.25
C ILE A 247 10.23 -0.85 -6.06
N GLY A 248 10.75 -0.79 -4.83
CA GLY A 248 11.99 -0.08 -4.51
C GLY A 248 13.21 -0.62 -5.26
N GLU A 249 13.35 -1.95 -5.35
CA GLU A 249 14.42 -2.56 -6.16
C GLU A 249 14.23 -2.28 -7.65
N GLY A 250 12.99 -2.31 -8.16
CA GLY A 250 12.68 -1.92 -9.53
C GLY A 250 13.14 -0.49 -9.86
N LEU A 251 12.83 0.47 -8.98
CA LEU A 251 13.27 1.87 -9.11
C LEU A 251 14.79 2.00 -9.01
N THR A 252 15.43 1.29 -8.08
CA THR A 252 16.88 1.35 -7.90
C THR A 252 17.61 0.75 -9.10
N ARG A 253 17.06 -0.33 -9.69
CA ARG A 253 17.61 -0.99 -10.87
C ARG A 253 17.52 -0.13 -12.12
N THR A 254 16.41 0.57 -12.33
CA THR A 254 16.25 1.49 -13.47
C THR A 254 17.11 2.75 -13.31
N ALA A 255 17.25 3.28 -12.09
CA ALA A 255 18.16 4.38 -11.81
C ALA A 255 19.63 3.96 -12.02
N GLY A 256 20.01 2.80 -11.50
CA GLY A 256 21.36 2.24 -11.62
C GLY A 256 21.78 1.98 -13.07
N SER A 257 20.89 1.46 -13.91
CA SER A 257 21.21 1.23 -15.33
C SER A 257 21.54 2.52 -16.07
N ARG A 258 20.84 3.62 -15.76
CA ARG A 258 21.14 4.95 -16.33
C ARG A 258 22.49 5.49 -15.88
N VAL A 259 22.85 5.29 -14.62
CA VAL A 259 24.17 5.68 -14.09
C VAL A 259 25.29 4.90 -14.79
N LEU A 260 25.10 3.60 -14.99
CA LEU A 260 26.09 2.71 -15.61
C LEU A 260 26.30 2.99 -17.10
N GLU A 261 25.23 3.23 -17.87
CA GLU A 261 25.30 3.60 -19.30
C GLU A 261 26.15 4.85 -19.54
N LEU A 262 26.14 5.79 -18.59
CA LEU A 262 26.85 7.07 -18.68
C LEU A 262 28.28 7.00 -18.15
N ALA A 263 28.55 6.09 -17.21
CA ALA A 263 29.84 6.03 -16.55
C ALA A 263 30.94 5.43 -17.43
N GLY A 264 30.62 4.59 -18.42
CA GLY A 264 31.56 4.01 -19.41
C GLY A 264 32.83 3.32 -18.87
N LYS A 265 32.98 3.23 -17.54
CA LYS A 265 34.24 2.94 -16.82
C LYS A 265 34.04 1.96 -15.66
N VAL A 266 32.87 1.33 -15.54
CA VAL A 266 32.66 0.34 -14.48
C VAL A 266 33.24 -1.00 -14.94
N SER A 267 34.13 -1.57 -14.12
CA SER A 267 34.70 -2.90 -14.36
C SER A 267 33.59 -3.95 -14.52
N GLU A 268 33.77 -4.92 -15.42
CA GLU A 268 32.84 -6.06 -15.60
C GLU A 268 32.60 -6.82 -14.29
N LEU A 269 33.62 -6.89 -13.43
CA LEU A 269 33.53 -7.51 -12.12
C LEU A 269 32.53 -6.77 -11.20
N GLU A 270 32.61 -5.43 -11.18
CA GLU A 270 31.73 -4.58 -10.36
C GLU A 270 30.28 -4.68 -10.83
N LEU A 271 30.06 -4.69 -12.15
CA LEU A 271 28.74 -4.90 -12.75
C LEU A 271 28.15 -6.25 -12.33
N THR A 272 28.96 -7.31 -12.36
CA THR A 272 28.54 -8.66 -11.96
C THR A 272 28.13 -8.70 -10.50
N VAL A 273 28.93 -8.11 -9.60
CA VAL A 273 28.62 -8.02 -8.16
C VAL A 273 27.33 -7.24 -7.93
N GLN A 274 27.13 -6.10 -8.60
CA GLN A 274 25.90 -5.31 -8.48
C GLN A 274 24.67 -6.08 -8.96
N GLN A 275 24.77 -6.80 -10.08
CA GLN A 275 23.69 -7.65 -10.58
C GLN A 275 23.33 -8.78 -9.61
N MET A 276 24.34 -9.45 -9.03
CA MET A 276 24.12 -10.49 -8.02
C MET A 276 23.43 -9.92 -6.78
N LEU A 277 23.85 -8.76 -6.30
CA LEU A 277 23.24 -8.09 -5.13
C LEU A 277 21.81 -7.65 -5.41
N SER A 278 21.54 -7.06 -6.59
CA SER A 278 20.18 -6.74 -7.02
C SER A 278 19.29 -7.98 -7.12
N GLY A 279 19.82 -9.08 -7.67
CA GLY A 279 19.11 -10.36 -7.70
C GLY A 279 18.75 -10.87 -6.31
N SER A 280 19.71 -10.80 -5.37
CA SER A 280 19.49 -11.17 -3.97
C SER A 280 18.46 -10.28 -3.28
N ARG A 281 18.53 -8.95 -3.45
CA ARG A 281 17.55 -8.00 -2.88
C ARG A 281 16.14 -8.23 -3.42
N LEU A 282 16.01 -8.45 -4.73
CA LEU A 282 14.73 -8.77 -5.35
C LEU A 282 14.16 -10.07 -4.79
N ASN A 283 14.97 -11.14 -4.72
CA ASN A 283 14.55 -12.41 -4.16
C ASN A 283 14.12 -12.28 -2.68
N ASN A 284 14.89 -11.53 -1.89
CA ASN A 284 14.56 -11.24 -0.50
C ASN A 284 13.23 -10.48 -0.38
N GLY A 285 12.96 -9.50 -1.24
CA GLY A 285 11.69 -8.78 -1.32
C GLY A 285 10.52 -9.71 -1.68
N LEU A 286 10.72 -10.64 -2.61
CA LEU A 286 9.72 -11.66 -2.97
C LEU A 286 9.44 -12.62 -1.81
N ILE A 287 10.48 -13.07 -1.09
CA ILE A 287 10.30 -13.90 0.11
C ILE A 287 9.46 -13.16 1.15
N VAL A 288 9.78 -11.90 1.44
CA VAL A 288 9.00 -11.05 2.37
C VAL A 288 7.54 -10.92 1.90
N LEU A 289 7.33 -10.74 0.58
CA LEU A 289 6.00 -10.63 -0.02
C LEU A 289 5.17 -11.90 0.20
N PHE A 290 5.70 -13.07 -0.17
CA PHE A 290 4.97 -14.33 -0.07
C PHE A 290 4.81 -14.80 1.38
N VAL A 291 5.88 -14.77 2.17
CA VAL A 291 5.82 -15.14 3.59
C VAL A 291 4.86 -14.21 4.34
N GLY A 292 4.89 -12.91 4.04
CA GLY A 292 3.98 -11.95 4.65
C GLY A 292 2.51 -12.21 4.27
N ALA A 293 2.23 -12.53 3.01
CA ALA A 293 0.90 -12.92 2.56
C ALA A 293 0.38 -14.16 3.29
N PHE A 294 1.18 -15.24 3.34
CA PHE A 294 0.80 -16.48 4.01
C PHE A 294 0.61 -16.30 5.52
N ALA A 295 1.51 -15.57 6.18
CA ALA A 295 1.40 -15.28 7.62
C ALA A 295 0.12 -14.51 7.94
N ALA A 296 -0.28 -13.55 7.10
CA ALA A 296 -1.53 -12.82 7.28
C ALA A 296 -2.76 -13.70 7.03
N ILE A 297 -2.75 -14.57 6.01
CA ILE A 297 -3.82 -15.54 5.75
C ILE A 297 -4.00 -16.47 6.95
N ILE A 298 -2.90 -17.01 7.49
CA ILE A 298 -2.95 -17.89 8.67
C ILE A 298 -3.49 -17.12 9.89
N ALA A 299 -3.03 -15.89 10.12
CA ALA A 299 -3.50 -15.07 11.25
C ALA A 299 -5.01 -14.75 11.17
N VAL A 300 -5.55 -14.54 9.97
CA VAL A 300 -6.99 -14.37 9.75
C VAL A 300 -7.72 -15.71 9.89
N GLY A 301 -7.22 -16.78 9.30
CA GLY A 301 -7.82 -18.12 9.36
C GLY A 301 -8.00 -18.60 10.80
N ARG A 302 -7.04 -18.32 11.69
CA ARG A 302 -7.14 -18.64 13.13
C ARG A 302 -8.24 -17.87 13.87
N THR A 303 -8.87 -16.87 13.25
CA THR A 303 -9.98 -16.11 13.84
C THR A 303 -11.35 -16.51 13.33
N LEU A 304 -11.38 -17.24 12.22
CA LEU A 304 -12.57 -17.96 11.80
C LEU A 304 -12.62 -19.18 12.71
N GLY A 305 -13.37 -19.10 13.81
CA GLY A 305 -13.53 -20.22 14.74
C GLY A 305 -13.98 -21.49 14.00
N PRO A 306 -13.89 -22.68 14.62
CA PRO A 306 -14.42 -23.90 14.01
C PRO A 306 -15.85 -23.59 13.57
N ALA A 307 -16.11 -23.75 12.27
CA ALA A 307 -17.46 -23.61 11.74
C ALA A 307 -18.31 -24.53 12.60
N THR A 308 -19.17 -23.94 13.43
CA THR A 308 -20.09 -24.70 14.24
C THR A 308 -20.84 -25.59 13.26
N ALA A 309 -20.57 -26.89 13.30
CA ALA A 309 -21.38 -27.94 12.73
C ALA A 309 -22.76 -27.99 13.45
N ALA A 310 -23.38 -26.82 13.59
CA ALA A 310 -24.60 -26.54 14.35
C ALA A 310 -25.64 -25.83 13.45
N ALA A 311 -25.40 -25.77 12.15
CA ALA A 311 -26.43 -25.50 11.15
C ALA A 311 -26.81 -26.75 10.34
N GLU A 312 -26.18 -27.90 10.63
CA GLU A 312 -26.46 -29.20 10.01
C GLU A 312 -26.78 -30.26 11.08
N LEU A 313 -27.62 -29.89 12.04
CA LEU A 313 -28.33 -30.80 12.96
C LEU A 313 -29.35 -30.03 13.82
N ALA A 314 -29.92 -28.93 13.31
CA ALA A 314 -31.31 -28.68 13.66
C ALA A 314 -32.08 -29.73 12.86
N PRO A 315 -32.66 -30.79 13.47
CA PRO A 315 -33.63 -31.59 12.74
C PRO A 315 -34.60 -30.58 12.17
N ALA A 316 -34.86 -30.65 10.87
CA ALA A 316 -35.93 -29.90 10.26
C ALA A 316 -37.13 -30.07 11.19
N SER A 317 -37.51 -29.01 11.92
CA SER A 317 -38.84 -28.94 12.51
C SER A 317 -39.73 -29.30 11.32
N PRO A 318 -40.52 -30.39 11.38
CA PRO A 318 -41.24 -30.88 10.22
C PRO A 318 -41.99 -29.68 9.68
N ALA A 319 -41.49 -29.18 8.55
CA ALA A 319 -42.14 -28.12 7.83
C ALA A 319 -43.57 -28.60 7.70
N ALA A 320 -44.49 -27.78 8.22
CA ALA A 320 -45.90 -27.95 8.00
C ALA A 320 -46.03 -28.42 6.55
N ALA A 321 -46.51 -29.66 6.39
CA ALA A 321 -46.79 -30.21 5.08
C ALA A 321 -47.49 -29.10 4.30
N PRO A 322 -47.11 -28.83 3.04
CA PRO A 322 -47.79 -27.82 2.25
C PRO A 322 -49.28 -28.09 2.40
N ARG A 323 -50.02 -27.15 3.01
CA ARG A 323 -51.48 -27.25 3.04
C ARG A 323 -51.85 -27.48 1.59
N GLN A 324 -52.43 -28.64 1.30
CA GLN A 324 -53.07 -28.86 0.00
C GLN A 324 -53.98 -27.66 -0.18
N ALA A 325 -53.64 -26.83 -1.17
CA ALA A 325 -54.40 -25.65 -1.48
C ALA A 325 -55.84 -26.09 -1.72
N ASP A 326 -56.76 -25.46 -0.99
CA ASP A 326 -58.19 -25.71 -1.12
C ASP A 326 -58.55 -25.46 -2.59
N PRO A 327 -59.09 -26.45 -3.33
CA PRO A 327 -59.43 -26.31 -4.75
C PRO A 327 -60.31 -25.08 -5.02
N ASP A 328 -61.13 -24.70 -4.04
CA ASP A 328 -62.03 -23.56 -4.12
C ASP A 328 -61.31 -22.21 -4.06
N GLU A 329 -60.10 -22.17 -3.48
CA GLU A 329 -59.26 -20.97 -3.40
C GLU A 329 -58.50 -20.74 -4.72
N ILE A 330 -58.13 -21.84 -5.41
CA ILE A 330 -57.56 -21.79 -6.77
C ILE A 330 -58.63 -21.37 -7.79
N GLU A 331 -59.86 -21.86 -7.67
CA GLU A 331 -60.95 -21.47 -8.59
C GLU A 331 -61.37 -20.00 -8.40
N ARG A 332 -61.30 -19.48 -7.17
CA ARG A 332 -61.53 -18.04 -6.90
C ARG A 332 -60.44 -17.15 -7.49
N ALA A 333 -59.17 -17.51 -7.33
CA ALA A 333 -58.05 -16.76 -7.92
C ALA A 333 -58.10 -16.74 -9.46
N ALA A 334 -58.55 -17.83 -10.09
CA ALA A 334 -58.70 -17.91 -11.54
C ALA A 334 -59.88 -17.07 -12.10
N ARG A 335 -60.86 -16.67 -11.27
CA ARG A 335 -61.97 -15.80 -11.71
C ARG A 335 -61.64 -14.31 -11.65
N ASP A 336 -60.70 -13.90 -10.81
CA ASP A 336 -60.33 -12.48 -10.65
C ASP A 336 -59.37 -11.96 -11.73
N GLU A 337 -58.73 -12.83 -12.51
CA GLU A 337 -57.82 -12.43 -13.60
C GLU A 337 -58.50 -12.25 -14.98
N ARG A 338 -59.80 -11.95 -15.04
CA ARG A 338 -60.43 -11.59 -16.31
C ARG A 338 -59.88 -10.24 -16.80
N PRO A 339 -59.17 -10.17 -17.94
CA PRO A 339 -58.63 -8.92 -18.45
C PRO A 339 -59.77 -7.97 -18.80
N ALA A 340 -59.66 -6.72 -18.36
CA ALA A 340 -60.55 -5.65 -18.79
C ALA A 340 -60.45 -5.47 -20.31
N ASP A 341 -61.63 -5.43 -20.94
CA ASP A 341 -61.87 -5.28 -22.37
C ASP A 341 -61.21 -3.99 -22.91
N PRO A 342 -60.34 -4.05 -23.93
CA PRO A 342 -59.82 -2.87 -24.58
C PRO A 342 -60.61 -2.60 -25.86
N ASP A 343 -61.69 -1.82 -25.77
CA ASP A 343 -62.19 -1.15 -26.98
C ASP A 343 -62.96 0.14 -26.68
N GLU A 344 -62.96 1.00 -27.71
CA GLU A 344 -63.71 2.26 -27.88
C GLU A 344 -63.03 3.56 -27.42
N SER A 345 -62.16 4.10 -28.28
CA SER A 345 -62.38 5.45 -28.81
C SER A 345 -61.55 5.71 -30.07
N GLU A 346 -62.22 5.62 -31.21
CA GLU A 346 -61.77 6.01 -32.56
C GLU A 346 -62.11 7.52 -32.83
N PRO A 347 -61.93 8.10 -34.03
CA PRO A 347 -60.87 9.06 -34.36
C PRO A 347 -61.39 10.46 -34.82
N ALA A 348 -60.48 11.43 -35.06
CA ALA A 348 -60.53 12.40 -36.18
C ALA A 348 -59.53 13.56 -36.00
N GLY A 349 -58.86 13.96 -37.09
CA GLY A 349 -58.41 15.36 -37.24
C GLY A 349 -57.04 15.62 -37.88
N SER A 350 -56.95 15.39 -39.20
CA SER A 350 -56.36 16.30 -40.21
C SER A 350 -55.02 17.05 -39.95
N GLU A 351 -54.00 16.66 -40.72
CA GLU A 351 -53.10 17.43 -41.64
C GLU A 351 -53.25 18.97 -41.76
N PRO A 352 -52.31 19.73 -42.40
CA PRO A 352 -50.97 19.40 -42.96
C PRO A 352 -49.88 20.51 -42.80
N ALA A 353 -48.71 20.23 -43.42
CA ALA A 353 -47.91 21.18 -44.24
C ALA A 353 -46.81 22.08 -43.60
N ALA A 354 -45.57 21.74 -44.01
CA ALA A 354 -44.68 22.59 -44.82
C ALA A 354 -43.56 23.45 -44.19
N ARG A 355 -42.38 23.24 -44.81
CA ARG A 355 -41.37 24.21 -45.27
C ARG A 355 -40.32 24.77 -44.29
N ALA A 356 -39.07 24.43 -44.59
CA ALA A 356 -38.01 25.28 -45.21
C ALA A 356 -36.64 24.83 -44.65
N ASP A 357 -35.65 24.43 -45.45
CA ASP A 357 -34.74 25.29 -46.24
C ASP A 357 -34.23 26.48 -45.38
N GLU A 358 -32.95 26.77 -45.16
CA GLU A 358 -31.73 26.49 -45.91
C GLU A 358 -30.51 27.02 -45.05
N PRO A 359 -29.29 27.32 -45.54
CA PRO A 359 -28.02 26.94 -44.90
C PRO A 359 -27.19 28.14 -44.38
N GLN A 360 -25.99 27.92 -43.82
CA GLN A 360 -24.79 28.69 -44.21
C GLN A 360 -23.47 28.21 -43.57
N THR A 361 -22.54 28.03 -44.50
CA THR A 361 -21.08 27.95 -44.58
C THR A 361 -20.18 28.87 -43.72
N VAL A 362 -19.07 28.28 -43.16
CA VAL A 362 -17.59 28.57 -43.38
C VAL A 362 -17.03 29.98 -42.96
N PRO A 363 -15.70 30.31 -42.84
CA PRO A 363 -14.37 29.61 -42.63
C PRO A 363 -13.58 30.14 -41.38
N SER A 364 -12.42 29.62 -40.94
CA SER A 364 -11.03 29.94 -41.39
C SER A 364 -10.05 29.45 -40.29
N ARG A 365 -8.99 28.68 -40.58
CA ARG A 365 -7.62 29.07 -40.99
C ARG A 365 -6.87 29.96 -39.97
N HIS A 366 -5.93 29.38 -39.24
CA HIS A 366 -4.73 30.07 -38.74
C HIS A 366 -3.55 29.09 -38.80
N ASP A 367 -2.72 29.31 -39.83
CA ASP A 367 -1.29 29.03 -39.79
C ASP A 367 -0.64 30.27 -39.18
N ASP A 368 0.29 30.07 -38.25
CA ASP A 368 1.50 30.88 -38.03
C ASP A 368 2.59 29.97 -37.43
#